data_AF-A0A7Y9DUN1-F1
#
_entry.id   AF-A0A7Y9DUN1-F1
#
_cell.length_a   1.000
_cell.length_b   1.000
_cell.length_c   1.000
_cell.angle_alpha   90.00
_cell.angle_beta   90.00
_cell.angle_gamma   90.00
#
_symmetry.space_group_name_H-M   'P 1'
#
loop_
_entity.id
_entity.type
_entity.pdbx_description
1 polymer ?
#
loop_
_entity_poly.entity_id
_entity_poly.type
_entity_poly.pdbx_seq_one_letter_code
_entity_poly.pdbx_strand_id
1 'polypeptide(L)'
;MSGTARLGRRGSAGADAAYLRRLGPGDVAVIDQVDLDRATATALLDAGVVGVVNAAPSISGRYPNLGPEILVEAGVVLVDDCGADVFTELVDGATVRLHDGAVHAGDREMLRGFAQDRDTVADLLEEARGGMAAQLEAFSANTSEFLGRERALLVDGVGVPAIATSMRDKQVVVVAGGPGTAEEVRSLTGFIREYKPVLIGVGDGADALREAGHTPAVVLGTVAELDPATARKARDVVVPADPDGFIAGLARMQDLGVDPVAFPSSANPEDMALLLAHAHGAALVVAVGFDASLGGFLDRGRSGSIPSTFLTRLRLGPTLVDAPAVLALYRSRVSIWTLVMLVVAVLATAVVAALALGAGPSLVLLLQTGGQAVVAWATAVVRSVVG
;
A
#
# COMPACT_ATOMS: atom_id res chain seq x y z
N MET A 1 -0.92 37.74 -11.92
CA MET A 1 -2.24 37.04 -11.96
C MET A 1 -2.79 37.00 -10.54
N SER A 2 -4.11 36.95 -10.33
CA SER A 2 -4.72 36.91 -8.99
C SER A 2 -5.81 35.84 -8.91
N GLY A 3 -6.00 35.25 -7.74
CA GLY A 3 -7.04 34.26 -7.48
C GLY A 3 -7.23 33.99 -5.99
N THR A 4 -8.14 33.08 -5.67
CA THR A 4 -8.42 32.72 -4.27
C THR A 4 -7.51 31.56 -3.85
N ALA A 5 -6.68 31.76 -2.83
CA ALA A 5 -5.80 30.71 -2.32
C ALA A 5 -6.62 29.56 -1.71
N ARG A 6 -6.33 28.33 -2.11
CA ARG A 6 -6.88 27.11 -1.53
C ARG A 6 -5.76 26.25 -0.97
N LEU A 7 -5.70 26.13 0.34
CA LEU A 7 -4.63 25.37 0.99
C LEU A 7 -4.94 23.87 1.03
N GLY A 8 -4.00 23.10 0.49
CA GLY A 8 -3.92 21.65 0.67
C GLY A 8 -3.43 21.26 2.07
N ARG A 9 -3.18 19.97 2.26
CA ARG A 9 -2.60 19.45 3.51
C ARG A 9 -1.09 19.33 3.36
N ARG A 10 -0.33 19.81 4.34
CA ARG A 10 1.11 19.61 4.37
C ARG A 10 1.47 18.12 4.44
N GLY A 11 2.46 17.71 3.67
CA GLY A 11 2.96 16.33 3.65
C GLY A 11 1.96 15.27 3.16
N SER A 12 0.83 15.66 2.54
CA SER A 12 0.06 14.70 1.76
C SER A 12 0.83 14.38 0.48
N ALA A 13 0.92 13.10 0.11
CA ALA A 13 1.49 12.68 -1.17
C ALA A 13 0.57 13.18 -2.31
N GLY A 14 0.78 14.43 -2.71
CA GLY A 14 0.03 15.14 -3.74
C GLY A 14 -1.30 15.76 -3.30
N ALA A 15 -2.01 16.31 -4.28
CA ALA A 15 -3.34 16.89 -4.14
C ALA A 15 -4.37 15.77 -3.91
N ASP A 16 -4.68 15.47 -2.65
CA ASP A 16 -5.64 14.41 -2.34
C ASP A 16 -7.04 14.67 -2.94
N ALA A 17 -7.82 13.61 -3.12
CA ALA A 17 -9.14 13.70 -3.75
C ALA A 17 -10.14 14.58 -2.97
N ALA A 18 -9.91 14.84 -1.68
CA ALA A 18 -10.74 15.74 -0.89
C ALA A 18 -10.40 17.21 -1.19
N TYR A 19 -9.12 17.51 -1.35
CA TYR A 19 -8.60 18.82 -1.73
C TYR A 19 -8.99 19.19 -3.16
N LEU A 20 -8.81 18.28 -4.12
CA LEU A 20 -9.20 18.53 -5.52
C LEU A 20 -10.69 18.89 -5.65
N ARG A 21 -11.56 18.31 -4.81
CA ARG A 21 -13.00 18.63 -4.78
C ARG A 21 -13.33 20.02 -4.21
N ARG A 22 -12.39 20.66 -3.51
CA ARG A 22 -12.55 22.03 -2.96
C ARG A 22 -12.13 23.11 -3.95
N LEU A 23 -11.34 22.75 -4.96
CA LEU A 23 -10.86 23.68 -5.98
C LEU A 23 -11.97 24.05 -6.95
N GLY A 24 -11.95 25.30 -7.41
CA GLY A 24 -12.82 25.76 -8.47
C GLY A 24 -12.15 26.77 -9.40
N PRO A 25 -12.88 27.19 -10.45
CA PRO A 25 -12.38 28.13 -11.43
C PRO A 25 -11.92 29.44 -10.80
N GLY A 26 -10.69 29.88 -11.11
CA GLY A 26 -10.14 31.12 -10.55
C GLY A 26 -9.41 30.96 -9.21
N ASP A 27 -9.32 29.75 -8.67
CA ASP A 27 -8.54 29.47 -7.47
C ASP A 27 -7.02 29.39 -7.77
N VAL A 28 -6.23 29.67 -6.74
CA VAL A 28 -4.79 29.40 -6.67
C VAL A 28 -4.58 28.20 -5.76
N ALA A 29 -4.13 27.08 -6.33
CA ALA A 29 -3.87 25.87 -5.56
C ALA A 29 -2.55 25.99 -4.79
N VAL A 30 -2.57 25.74 -3.49
CA VAL A 30 -1.36 25.66 -2.64
C VAL A 30 -1.13 24.19 -2.26
N ILE A 31 -0.03 23.63 -2.72
CA ILE A 31 0.30 22.20 -2.59
C ILE A 31 1.71 21.98 -2.02
N ASP A 32 1.98 20.74 -1.61
CA ASP A 32 3.28 20.28 -1.12
C ASP A 32 3.59 18.96 -1.83
N GLN A 33 4.10 19.04 -3.05
CA GLN A 33 4.31 17.86 -3.89
C GLN A 33 5.65 17.94 -4.62
N VAL A 34 6.56 17.04 -4.25
CA VAL A 34 7.78 16.79 -5.04
C VAL A 34 7.41 16.03 -6.30
N ASP A 35 8.06 16.35 -7.43
CA ASP A 35 7.86 15.68 -8.73
C ASP A 35 6.38 15.66 -9.15
N LEU A 36 5.83 16.86 -9.41
CA LEU A 36 4.43 17.02 -9.80
C LEU A 36 4.08 16.14 -11.02
N ASP A 37 3.17 15.20 -10.84
CA ASP A 37 2.84 14.23 -11.87
C ASP A 37 1.76 14.75 -12.85
N ARG A 38 1.60 14.03 -13.96
CA ARG A 38 0.59 14.34 -14.98
C ARG A 38 -0.82 14.31 -14.43
N ALA A 39 -1.15 13.32 -13.59
CA ALA A 39 -2.53 13.10 -13.14
C ALA A 39 -2.99 14.25 -12.25
N THR A 40 -2.11 14.68 -11.34
CA THR A 40 -2.33 15.81 -10.45
C THR A 40 -2.40 17.12 -11.23
N ALA A 41 -1.45 17.37 -12.14
CA ALA A 41 -1.49 18.56 -12.99
C ALA A 41 -2.78 18.63 -13.82
N THR A 42 -3.20 17.51 -14.42
CA THR A 42 -4.46 17.43 -15.19
C THR A 42 -5.67 17.70 -14.29
N ALA A 43 -5.71 17.13 -13.09
CA ALA A 43 -6.80 17.37 -12.14
C ALA A 43 -6.88 18.84 -11.67
N LEU A 44 -5.72 19.49 -11.49
CA LEU A 44 -5.65 20.92 -11.20
C LEU A 44 -6.19 21.75 -12.37
N LEU A 45 -5.81 21.42 -13.60
CA LEU A 45 -6.34 22.06 -14.81
C LEU A 45 -7.85 21.87 -14.95
N ASP A 46 -8.35 20.65 -14.76
CA ASP A 46 -9.78 20.33 -14.86
C ASP A 46 -10.60 21.09 -13.81
N ALA A 47 -10.01 21.38 -12.63
CA ALA A 47 -10.63 22.22 -11.61
C ALA A 47 -10.67 23.71 -12.00
N GLY A 48 -9.98 24.13 -13.07
CA GLY A 48 -9.95 25.51 -13.56
C GLY A 48 -9.08 26.45 -12.72
N VAL A 49 -8.08 25.90 -12.03
CA VAL A 49 -7.14 26.74 -11.27
C VAL A 49 -6.35 27.63 -12.21
N VAL A 50 -6.08 28.85 -11.76
CA VAL A 50 -5.38 29.87 -12.55
C VAL A 50 -3.91 30.01 -12.13
N GLY A 51 -3.53 29.40 -11.00
CA GLY A 51 -2.16 29.35 -10.52
C GLY A 51 -1.94 28.24 -9.50
N VAL A 52 -0.69 27.83 -9.34
CA VAL A 52 -0.22 26.82 -8.40
C VAL A 52 0.97 27.38 -7.64
N VAL A 53 0.94 27.29 -6.32
CA VAL A 53 2.05 27.59 -5.43
C VAL A 53 2.45 26.27 -4.77
N ASN A 54 3.62 25.76 -5.12
CA ASN A 54 4.13 24.51 -4.57
C ASN A 54 5.19 24.80 -3.50
N ALA A 55 4.99 24.23 -2.31
CA ALA A 55 5.96 24.29 -1.23
C ALA A 55 7.25 23.54 -1.58
N ALA A 56 7.12 22.49 -2.39
CA ALA A 56 8.19 21.60 -2.81
C ALA A 56 8.61 21.89 -4.27
N PRO A 57 9.79 21.40 -4.70
CA PRO A 57 10.18 21.49 -6.11
C PRO A 57 9.31 20.57 -6.97
N SER A 58 8.65 21.13 -7.99
CA SER A 58 7.84 20.32 -8.90
C SER A 58 8.68 19.45 -9.83
N ILE A 59 9.97 19.74 -10.04
CA ILE A 59 10.94 18.89 -10.72
C ILE A 59 12.15 18.73 -9.79
N SER A 60 12.37 17.54 -9.25
CA SER A 60 13.48 17.29 -8.31
C SER A 60 14.84 17.05 -8.98
N GLY A 61 14.87 16.94 -10.31
CA GLY A 61 16.06 16.53 -11.07
C GLY A 61 16.34 15.02 -11.04
N ARG A 62 15.52 14.21 -10.34
CA ARG A 62 15.69 12.74 -10.30
C ARG A 62 15.31 12.08 -11.62
N TYR A 63 14.20 12.53 -12.21
CA TYR A 63 13.66 12.00 -13.46
C TYR A 63 12.69 12.99 -14.09
N PRO A 64 12.50 12.95 -15.42
CA PRO A 64 11.58 13.86 -16.07
C PRO A 64 10.12 13.52 -15.72
N ASN A 65 9.37 14.52 -15.26
CA ASN A 65 7.95 14.45 -14.95
C ASN A 65 7.17 15.49 -15.78
N LEU A 66 5.92 15.20 -16.10
CA LEU A 66 5.16 15.99 -17.09
C LEU A 66 4.24 17.05 -16.45
N GLY A 67 4.08 17.07 -15.13
CA GLY A 67 3.12 17.95 -14.46
C GLY A 67 3.39 19.45 -14.67
N PRO A 68 4.63 19.93 -14.45
CA PRO A 68 4.96 21.35 -14.62
C PRO A 68 4.76 21.86 -16.04
N GLU A 69 5.19 21.07 -17.04
CA GLU A 69 5.00 21.37 -18.46
C GLU A 69 3.51 21.54 -18.80
N ILE A 70 2.67 20.59 -18.35
CA ILE A 70 1.21 20.64 -18.56
C ILE A 70 0.59 21.92 -17.98
N LEU A 71 0.98 22.33 -16.76
CA LEU A 71 0.45 23.55 -16.14
C LEU A 71 0.89 24.82 -16.89
N VAL A 72 2.19 24.93 -17.18
CA VAL A 72 2.76 26.11 -17.84
C VAL A 72 2.26 26.24 -19.28
N GLU A 73 2.12 25.14 -20.02
CA GLU A 73 1.56 25.15 -21.38
C GLU A 73 0.10 25.62 -21.41
N ALA A 74 -0.68 25.23 -20.41
CA ALA A 74 -2.08 25.65 -20.23
C ALA A 74 -2.22 27.10 -19.73
N GLY A 75 -1.11 27.79 -19.45
CA GLY A 75 -1.10 29.17 -18.97
C GLY A 75 -1.41 29.32 -17.48
N VAL A 76 -1.32 28.24 -16.71
CA VAL A 76 -1.41 28.29 -15.24
C VAL A 76 -0.08 28.79 -14.68
N VAL A 77 -0.13 29.83 -13.85
CA VAL A 77 1.08 30.37 -13.22
C VAL A 77 1.59 29.39 -12.17
N LEU A 78 2.80 28.88 -12.34
CA LEU A 78 3.43 27.97 -11.39
C LEU A 78 4.56 28.69 -10.63
N VAL A 79 4.47 28.68 -9.29
CA VAL A 79 5.53 29.16 -8.40
C VAL A 79 5.97 27.98 -7.53
N ASP A 80 7.22 27.56 -7.70
CA ASP A 80 7.79 26.36 -7.07
C ASP A 80 8.73 26.68 -5.91
N ASP A 81 8.99 25.65 -5.09
CA ASP A 81 10.00 25.67 -4.02
C ASP A 81 9.83 26.87 -3.08
N CYS A 82 8.57 27.17 -2.74
CA CYS A 82 8.20 28.23 -1.82
C CYS A 82 8.50 27.90 -0.35
N GLY A 83 8.87 26.66 -0.05
CA GLY A 83 9.07 26.17 1.30
C GLY A 83 7.77 25.94 2.08
N ALA A 84 7.89 25.26 3.22
CA ALA A 84 6.74 24.85 4.03
C ALA A 84 6.01 26.02 4.71
N ASP A 85 6.63 27.20 4.79
CA ASP A 85 6.08 28.40 5.41
C ASP A 85 4.85 28.92 4.65
N VAL A 86 4.63 28.48 3.41
CA VAL A 86 3.42 28.77 2.63
C VAL A 86 2.13 28.39 3.35
N PHE A 87 2.15 27.31 4.15
CA PHE A 87 0.97 26.85 4.89
C PHE A 87 0.72 27.62 6.19
N THR A 88 1.69 28.42 6.65
CA THR A 88 1.56 29.27 7.83
C THR A 88 1.34 30.74 7.48
N GLU A 89 1.94 31.22 6.39
CA GLU A 89 1.85 32.62 5.95
C GLU A 89 0.57 32.90 5.15
N LEU A 90 0.05 31.93 4.40
CA LEU A 90 -1.19 32.11 3.62
C LEU A 90 -2.43 31.65 4.39
N VAL A 91 -3.52 32.38 4.20
CA VAL A 91 -4.83 32.06 4.77
C VAL A 91 -5.71 31.42 3.69
N ASP A 92 -6.32 30.26 3.99
CA ASP A 92 -7.26 29.60 3.09
C ASP A 92 -8.45 30.50 2.76
N GLY A 93 -8.75 30.66 1.47
CA GLY A 93 -9.77 31.58 0.97
C GLY A 93 -9.34 33.03 0.81
N ALA A 94 -8.08 33.39 1.12
CA ALA A 94 -7.59 34.74 0.87
C ALA A 94 -7.36 35.00 -0.63
N THR A 95 -7.59 36.23 -1.06
CA THR A 95 -7.20 36.66 -2.41
C THR A 95 -5.69 36.89 -2.45
N VAL A 96 -5.00 36.16 -3.33
CA VAL A 96 -3.56 36.26 -3.54
C VAL A 96 -3.25 36.70 -4.96
N ARG A 97 -2.13 37.42 -5.12
CA ARG A 97 -1.57 37.83 -6.41
C ARG A 97 -0.22 37.18 -6.61
N LEU A 98 -0.09 36.39 -7.67
CA LEU A 98 1.16 35.79 -8.13
C LEU A 98 1.83 36.70 -9.16
N HIS A 99 3.08 37.05 -8.93
CA HIS A 99 3.87 37.86 -9.86
C HIS A 99 5.36 37.61 -9.69
N ASP A 100 6.02 37.13 -10.75
CA ASP A 100 7.48 36.98 -10.82
C ASP A 100 8.06 36.22 -9.61
N GLY A 101 7.44 35.08 -9.30
CA GLY A 101 7.84 34.19 -8.20
C GLY A 101 7.39 34.66 -6.81
N ALA A 102 6.87 35.87 -6.67
CA ALA A 102 6.34 36.39 -5.41
C ALA A 102 4.84 36.12 -5.27
N VAL A 103 4.42 35.77 -4.05
CA VAL A 103 3.01 35.62 -3.65
C VAL A 103 2.64 36.76 -2.72
N HIS A 104 1.68 37.58 -3.15
CA HIS A 104 1.23 38.75 -2.40
C HIS A 104 -0.18 38.58 -1.85
N ALA A 105 -0.43 39.10 -0.65
CA ALA A 105 -1.77 39.33 -0.12
C ALA A 105 -2.01 40.86 -0.01
N GLY A 106 -2.82 41.40 -0.91
CA GLY A 106 -2.88 42.85 -1.13
C GLY A 106 -1.54 43.39 -1.64
N ASP A 107 -0.97 44.38 -0.92
CA ASP A 107 0.30 45.01 -1.27
C ASP A 107 1.52 44.36 -0.58
N ARG A 108 1.29 43.44 0.37
CA ARG A 108 2.36 42.78 1.11
C ARG A 108 2.82 41.52 0.38
N GLU A 109 4.13 41.42 0.12
CA GLU A 109 4.77 40.15 -0.26
C GLU A 109 4.77 39.23 0.96
N MET A 110 4.17 38.06 0.81
CA MET A 110 4.06 37.06 1.88
C MET A 110 5.25 36.10 1.82
N LEU A 111 5.59 35.64 0.61
CA LEU A 111 6.65 34.69 0.34
C LEU A 111 7.06 34.75 -1.14
N ARG A 112 8.18 34.09 -1.44
CA ARG A 112 8.76 34.00 -2.78
C ARG A 112 9.26 32.59 -3.03
N GLY A 113 9.00 32.09 -4.24
CA GLY A 113 9.61 30.89 -4.79
C GLY A 113 10.16 31.16 -6.19
N PHE A 114 10.28 30.11 -6.99
CA PHE A 114 10.74 30.18 -8.36
C PHE A 114 9.54 30.19 -9.31
N ALA A 115 9.39 31.27 -10.08
CA ALA A 115 8.43 31.28 -11.18
C ALA A 115 8.89 30.30 -12.25
N GLN A 116 8.02 29.36 -12.60
CA GLN A 116 8.28 28.42 -13.68
C GLN A 116 7.65 28.92 -14.97
N ASP A 117 8.44 28.93 -16.03
CA ASP A 117 8.00 29.16 -17.40
C ASP A 117 8.45 27.99 -18.30
N ARG A 118 8.21 28.11 -19.61
CA ARG A 118 8.50 27.02 -20.55
C ARG A 118 9.99 26.74 -20.65
N ASP A 119 10.82 27.78 -20.57
CA ASP A 119 12.26 27.67 -20.71
C ASP A 119 12.86 27.08 -19.43
N THR A 120 12.44 27.55 -18.25
CA THR A 120 12.91 27.00 -16.97
C THR A 120 12.48 25.53 -16.79
N VAL A 121 11.25 25.19 -17.17
CA VAL A 121 10.77 23.81 -17.13
C VAL A 121 11.56 22.94 -18.11
N ALA A 122 11.83 23.41 -19.34
CA ALA A 122 12.61 22.66 -20.32
C ALA A 122 14.03 22.36 -19.83
N ASP A 123 14.71 23.35 -19.23
CA ASP A 123 16.05 23.20 -18.66
C ASP A 123 16.06 22.18 -17.50
N LEU A 124 15.10 22.29 -16.58
CA LEU A 124 14.96 21.35 -15.46
C LEU A 124 14.65 19.92 -15.93
N LEU A 125 13.86 19.76 -16.99
CA LEU A 125 13.59 18.45 -17.59
C LEU A 125 14.82 17.85 -18.26
N GLU A 126 15.67 18.66 -18.87
CA GLU A 126 16.93 18.17 -19.44
C GLU A 126 17.91 17.72 -18.35
N GLU A 127 18.03 18.48 -17.26
CA GLU A 127 18.80 18.07 -16.09
C GLU A 127 18.27 16.75 -15.52
N ALA A 128 16.94 16.62 -15.40
CA ALA A 128 16.30 15.42 -14.89
C ALA A 128 16.49 14.19 -15.79
N ARG A 129 16.61 14.36 -17.11
CA ARG A 129 16.99 13.28 -18.06
C ARG A 129 18.41 12.81 -17.80
N GLY A 130 19.35 13.73 -17.56
CA GLY A 130 20.71 13.41 -17.14
C GLY A 130 20.75 12.62 -15.83
N GLY A 131 19.99 13.06 -14.83
CA GLY A 131 19.84 12.37 -13.54
C GLY A 131 19.30 10.94 -13.70
N MET A 132 18.25 10.77 -14.51
CA MET A 132 17.67 9.45 -14.80
C MET A 132 18.67 8.51 -15.49
N ALA A 133 19.44 9.01 -16.47
CA ALA A 133 20.44 8.20 -17.17
C ALA A 133 21.50 7.65 -16.19
N ALA A 134 22.00 8.48 -15.29
CA ALA A 134 22.93 8.06 -14.25
C ALA A 134 22.32 7.01 -13.30
N GLN A 135 21.06 7.18 -12.92
CA GLN A 135 20.34 6.23 -12.06
C GLN A 135 20.13 4.86 -12.74
N LEU A 136 19.84 4.85 -14.06
CA LEU A 136 19.70 3.62 -14.83
C LEU A 136 21.03 2.87 -15.01
N GLU A 137 22.13 3.60 -15.18
CA GLU A 137 23.47 3.01 -15.24
C GLU A 137 23.84 2.38 -13.89
N ALA A 138 23.63 3.11 -12.79
CA ALA A 138 23.83 2.60 -11.44
C ALA A 138 22.97 1.35 -11.16
N PHE A 139 21.70 1.37 -11.58
CA PHE A 139 20.84 0.20 -11.48
C PHE A 139 21.40 -1.00 -12.25
N SER A 140 21.82 -0.81 -13.50
CA SER A 140 22.36 -1.90 -14.33
C SER A 140 23.60 -2.54 -13.71
N ALA A 141 24.49 -1.73 -13.13
CA ALA A 141 25.67 -2.18 -12.41
C ALA A 141 25.28 -2.96 -11.13
N ASN A 142 24.43 -2.39 -10.29
CA ASN A 142 23.96 -3.00 -9.04
C ASN A 142 23.19 -4.30 -9.29
N THR A 143 22.39 -4.38 -10.36
CA THR A 143 21.67 -5.59 -10.76
C THR A 143 22.62 -6.69 -11.22
N SER A 144 23.64 -6.36 -12.00
CA SER A 144 24.63 -7.34 -12.44
C SER A 144 25.43 -7.91 -11.26
N GLU A 145 25.81 -7.05 -10.31
CA GLU A 145 26.47 -7.46 -9.08
C GLU A 145 25.57 -8.35 -8.22
N PHE A 146 24.33 -7.92 -7.96
CA PHE A 146 23.37 -8.69 -7.17
C PHE A 146 23.06 -10.05 -7.79
N LEU A 147 22.84 -10.12 -9.11
CA LEU A 147 22.68 -11.39 -9.83
C LEU A 147 23.91 -12.29 -9.68
N GLY A 148 25.11 -11.73 -9.74
CA GLY A 148 26.35 -12.48 -9.54
C GLY A 148 26.44 -13.10 -8.15
N ARG A 149 26.07 -12.33 -7.10
CA ARG A 149 26.12 -12.75 -5.69
C ARG A 149 25.00 -13.72 -5.31
N GLU A 150 23.77 -13.44 -5.73
CA GLU A 150 22.55 -14.11 -5.26
C GLU A 150 21.96 -15.09 -6.29
N ARG A 151 22.69 -15.42 -7.37
CA ARG A 151 22.24 -16.36 -8.41
C ARG A 151 21.63 -17.65 -7.85
N ALA A 152 22.31 -18.27 -6.88
CA ALA A 152 21.89 -19.55 -6.32
C ALA A 152 20.56 -19.43 -5.56
N LEU A 153 20.34 -18.31 -4.86
CA LEU A 153 19.08 -18.03 -4.19
C LEU A 153 17.95 -17.80 -5.20
N LEU A 154 18.19 -16.97 -6.22
CA LEU A 154 17.14 -16.60 -7.18
C LEU A 154 16.77 -17.72 -8.16
N VAL A 155 17.75 -18.52 -8.61
CA VAL A 155 17.54 -19.58 -9.60
C VAL A 155 17.13 -20.89 -8.93
N ASP A 156 17.89 -21.29 -7.91
CA ASP A 156 17.79 -22.62 -7.30
C ASP A 156 17.11 -22.60 -5.92
N GLY A 157 16.80 -21.41 -5.36
CA GLY A 157 16.23 -21.29 -4.01
C GLY A 157 17.21 -21.62 -2.89
N VAL A 158 18.52 -21.67 -3.19
CA VAL A 158 19.55 -22.04 -2.21
C VAL A 158 19.72 -20.93 -1.18
N GLY A 159 19.76 -21.31 0.10
CA GLY A 159 19.94 -20.37 1.21
C GLY A 159 18.62 -19.94 1.87
N VAL A 160 17.46 -20.30 1.31
CA VAL A 160 16.18 -20.06 1.99
C VAL A 160 16.10 -20.95 3.24
N PRO A 161 15.85 -20.38 4.43
CA PRO A 161 15.79 -21.16 5.67
C PRO A 161 14.57 -22.07 5.72
N ALA A 162 14.73 -23.20 6.41
CA ALA A 162 13.61 -24.03 6.82
C ALA A 162 12.87 -23.36 8.00
N ILE A 163 11.55 -23.28 7.90
CA ILE A 163 10.66 -22.71 8.92
C ILE A 163 9.58 -23.74 9.29
N ALA A 164 8.97 -23.58 10.46
CA ALA A 164 7.91 -24.47 10.95
C ALA A 164 6.56 -24.20 10.27
N THR A 165 6.33 -22.97 9.79
CA THR A 165 5.09 -22.59 9.10
C THR A 165 5.04 -23.14 7.68
N SER A 166 4.10 -24.06 7.44
CA SER A 166 3.83 -24.60 6.11
C SER A 166 3.02 -23.63 5.24
N MET A 167 3.57 -23.26 4.09
CA MET A 167 2.95 -22.39 3.07
C MET A 167 2.51 -23.15 1.81
N ARG A 168 2.80 -24.46 1.74
CA ARG A 168 2.53 -25.29 0.56
C ARG A 168 1.05 -25.25 0.18
N ASP A 169 0.77 -24.93 -1.08
CA ASP A 169 -0.57 -24.88 -1.67
C ASP A 169 -1.51 -23.88 -0.96
N LYS A 170 -0.97 -22.91 -0.22
CA LYS A 170 -1.73 -21.88 0.51
C LYS A 170 -1.57 -20.49 -0.07
N GLN A 171 -2.52 -19.64 0.26
CA GLN A 171 -2.40 -18.20 0.08
C GLN A 171 -1.54 -17.62 1.22
N VAL A 172 -0.63 -16.73 0.86
CA VAL A 172 0.26 -16.02 1.77
C VAL A 172 0.02 -14.53 1.58
N VAL A 173 -0.11 -13.77 2.66
CA VAL A 173 -0.13 -12.31 2.64
C VAL A 173 1.17 -11.83 3.26
N VAL A 174 1.96 -11.11 2.49
CA VAL A 174 3.22 -10.49 2.94
C VAL A 174 2.98 -9.01 3.11
N VAL A 175 3.26 -8.50 4.31
CA VAL A 175 3.00 -7.10 4.69
C VAL A 175 4.32 -6.41 4.98
N ALA A 176 4.68 -5.45 4.13
CA ALA A 176 5.86 -4.60 4.26
C ALA A 176 5.56 -3.25 4.92
N GLY A 177 6.60 -2.62 5.46
CA GLY A 177 6.53 -1.29 6.08
C GLY A 177 6.55 -0.19 5.02
N GLY A 178 5.38 0.24 4.56
CA GLY A 178 5.22 1.27 3.53
C GLY A 178 4.20 2.35 3.93
N PRO A 179 4.22 3.51 3.25
CA PRO A 179 3.19 4.54 3.43
C PRO A 179 1.80 3.95 3.18
N GLY A 180 0.89 4.10 4.13
CA GLY A 180 -0.48 3.58 4.00
C GLY A 180 -0.65 2.08 4.26
N THR A 181 0.39 1.32 4.63
CA THR A 181 0.27 -0.12 4.96
C THR A 181 -0.86 -0.39 5.96
N ALA A 182 -0.98 0.41 7.02
CA ALA A 182 -2.02 0.23 8.02
C ALA A 182 -3.46 0.37 7.44
N GLU A 183 -3.65 1.24 6.45
CA GLU A 183 -4.94 1.42 5.75
C GLU A 183 -5.24 0.26 4.81
N GLU A 184 -4.22 -0.22 4.11
CA GLU A 184 -4.33 -1.33 3.18
C GLU A 184 -4.62 -2.65 3.91
N VAL A 185 -3.89 -2.93 5.02
CA VAL A 185 -4.14 -4.08 5.89
C VAL A 185 -5.57 -4.05 6.44
N ARG A 186 -6.04 -2.88 6.91
CA ARG A 186 -7.43 -2.72 7.37
C ARG A 186 -8.44 -3.07 6.28
N SER A 187 -8.19 -2.65 5.04
CA SER A 187 -9.05 -2.94 3.89
C SER A 187 -9.09 -4.44 3.56
N LEU A 188 -7.99 -5.16 3.80
CA LEU A 188 -7.88 -6.62 3.60
C LEU A 188 -8.46 -7.46 4.74
N THR A 189 -8.92 -6.87 5.85
CA THR A 189 -9.46 -7.60 7.01
C THR A 189 -10.52 -8.65 6.61
N GLY A 190 -11.40 -8.33 5.66
CA GLY A 190 -12.42 -9.26 5.16
C GLY A 190 -11.81 -10.51 4.51
N PHE A 191 -10.87 -10.29 3.60
CA PHE A 191 -10.12 -11.34 2.92
C PHE A 191 -9.35 -12.22 3.91
N ILE A 192 -8.62 -11.62 4.86
CA ILE A 192 -7.83 -12.35 5.86
C ILE A 192 -8.73 -13.25 6.72
N ARG A 193 -9.91 -12.76 7.14
CA ARG A 193 -10.85 -13.53 7.98
C ARG A 193 -11.52 -14.67 7.22
N GLU A 194 -11.83 -14.47 5.94
CA GLU A 194 -12.50 -15.47 5.11
C GLU A 194 -11.55 -16.59 4.67
N TYR A 195 -10.41 -16.23 4.07
CA TYR A 195 -9.49 -17.20 3.47
C TYR A 195 -8.44 -17.73 4.44
N LYS A 196 -8.24 -17.07 5.59
CA LYS A 196 -7.22 -17.41 6.61
C LYS A 196 -5.85 -17.70 5.98
N PRO A 197 -5.29 -16.76 5.18
CA PRO A 197 -3.98 -16.95 4.57
C PRO A 197 -2.89 -17.01 5.64
N VAL A 198 -1.72 -17.54 5.27
CA VAL A 198 -0.51 -17.40 6.10
C VAL A 198 -0.09 -15.94 6.06
N LEU A 199 0.13 -15.34 7.23
CA LEU A 199 0.53 -13.95 7.34
C LEU A 199 2.04 -13.85 7.60
N ILE A 200 2.74 -13.09 6.76
CA ILE A 200 4.15 -12.73 6.95
C ILE A 200 4.22 -11.22 7.18
N GLY A 201 4.77 -10.80 8.31
CA GLY A 201 5.03 -9.39 8.61
C GLY A 201 6.51 -9.06 8.41
N VAL A 202 6.81 -8.00 7.66
CA VAL A 202 8.18 -7.54 7.40
C VAL A 202 8.43 -6.22 8.10
N GLY A 203 9.39 -6.18 9.03
CA GLY A 203 9.68 -4.98 9.85
C GLY A 203 8.39 -4.38 10.44
N ASP A 204 8.17 -3.09 10.21
CA ASP A 204 6.97 -2.35 10.63
C ASP A 204 5.65 -2.95 10.10
N GLY A 205 5.68 -3.70 9.00
CA GLY A 205 4.51 -4.42 8.48
C GLY A 205 3.99 -5.50 9.43
N ALA A 206 4.87 -6.07 10.28
CA ALA A 206 4.46 -6.99 11.35
C ALA A 206 3.65 -6.26 12.44
N ASP A 207 4.02 -5.02 12.75
CA ASP A 207 3.27 -4.19 13.70
C ASP A 207 1.95 -3.72 13.11
N ALA A 208 1.91 -3.35 11.82
CA ALA A 208 0.65 -3.03 11.13
C ALA A 208 -0.35 -4.20 11.17
N LEU A 209 0.11 -5.44 11.02
CA LEU A 209 -0.72 -6.64 11.21
C LEU A 209 -1.25 -6.74 12.64
N ARG A 210 -0.39 -6.54 13.64
CA ARG A 210 -0.75 -6.59 15.07
C ARG A 210 -1.78 -5.52 15.43
N GLU A 211 -1.60 -4.29 14.95
CA GLU A 211 -2.53 -3.17 15.16
C GLU A 211 -3.89 -3.44 14.53
N ALA A 212 -3.94 -4.15 13.40
CA ALA A 212 -5.18 -4.62 12.78
C ALA A 212 -5.81 -5.84 13.49
N GLY A 213 -5.21 -6.34 14.57
CA GLY A 213 -5.72 -7.48 15.34
C GLY A 213 -5.36 -8.85 14.76
N HIS A 214 -4.38 -8.90 13.86
CA HIS A 214 -3.86 -10.12 13.27
C HIS A 214 -2.50 -10.49 13.88
N THR A 215 -2.23 -11.79 14.04
CA THR A 215 -0.91 -12.27 14.49
C THR A 215 -0.19 -12.87 13.29
N PRO A 216 0.97 -12.32 12.87
CA PRO A 216 1.77 -12.90 11.80
C PRO A 216 2.25 -14.30 12.21
N ALA A 217 2.18 -15.25 11.27
CA ALA A 217 2.76 -16.58 11.48
C ALA A 217 4.28 -16.53 11.35
N VAL A 218 4.78 -15.71 10.42
CA VAL A 218 6.20 -15.46 10.20
C VAL A 218 6.48 -13.97 10.34
N VAL A 219 7.54 -13.62 11.04
CA VAL A 219 8.04 -12.24 11.12
C VAL A 219 9.44 -12.21 10.52
N LEU A 220 9.70 -11.26 9.63
CA LEU A 220 10.99 -11.09 8.98
C LEU A 220 11.48 -9.64 9.11
N GLY A 221 12.69 -9.42 9.61
CA GLY A 221 13.22 -8.06 9.72
C GLY A 221 14.54 -8.03 10.46
N THR A 222 15.17 -6.85 10.54
CA THR A 222 16.40 -6.71 11.34
C THR A 222 16.08 -6.69 12.84
N VAL A 223 17.08 -6.99 13.67
CA VAL A 223 16.94 -6.95 15.14
C VAL A 223 16.55 -5.54 15.64
N ALA A 224 16.88 -4.50 14.88
CA ALA A 224 16.55 -3.11 15.22
C ALA A 224 15.09 -2.73 14.88
N GLU A 225 14.53 -3.32 13.82
CA GLU A 225 13.17 -3.02 13.33
C GLU A 225 12.10 -3.82 14.06
N LEU A 226 12.41 -5.07 14.45
CA LEU A 226 11.40 -5.97 14.98
C LEU A 226 10.98 -5.63 16.41
N ASP A 227 9.68 -5.40 16.62
CA ASP A 227 9.09 -5.32 17.95
C ASP A 227 9.18 -6.69 18.67
N PRO A 228 9.85 -6.78 19.83
CA PRO A 228 10.01 -8.04 20.55
C PRO A 228 8.70 -8.68 21.03
N ALA A 229 7.62 -7.90 21.19
CA ALA A 229 6.32 -8.45 21.57
C ALA A 229 5.59 -9.08 20.38
N THR A 230 5.71 -8.51 19.18
CA THR A 230 5.26 -9.13 17.93
C THR A 230 6.07 -10.38 17.61
N ALA A 231 7.40 -10.32 17.66
CA ALA A 231 8.29 -11.43 17.32
C ALA A 231 8.05 -12.68 18.21
N ARG A 232 7.84 -12.50 19.52
CA ARG A 232 7.55 -13.61 20.45
C ARG A 232 6.25 -14.38 20.18
N LYS A 233 5.29 -13.74 19.51
CA LYS A 233 3.99 -14.34 19.18
C LYS A 233 4.01 -15.03 17.82
N ALA A 234 4.97 -14.70 16.97
CA ALA A 234 5.15 -15.36 15.69
C ALA A 234 5.61 -16.80 15.91
N ARG A 235 5.24 -17.68 14.98
CA ARG A 235 5.69 -19.07 15.00
C ARG A 235 7.13 -19.19 14.52
N ASP A 236 7.48 -18.39 13.51
CA ASP A 236 8.82 -18.32 12.95
C ASP A 236 9.28 -16.86 12.93
N VAL A 237 10.49 -16.62 13.40
CA VAL A 237 11.16 -15.32 13.30
C VAL A 237 12.38 -15.52 12.42
N VAL A 238 12.44 -14.80 11.31
CA VAL A 238 13.51 -14.88 10.32
C VAL A 238 14.25 -13.55 10.31
N VAL A 239 15.56 -13.58 10.32
CA VAL A 239 16.38 -12.37 10.29
C VAL A 239 17.40 -12.44 9.16
N PRO A 240 17.67 -11.33 8.45
CA PRO A 240 18.78 -11.28 7.52
C PRO A 240 20.09 -11.62 8.22
N ALA A 241 20.92 -12.41 7.57
CA ALA A 241 22.23 -12.80 8.05
C ALA A 241 23.28 -12.61 6.97
N ASP A 242 24.52 -12.40 7.40
CA ASP A 242 25.67 -12.43 6.50
C ASP A 242 25.86 -13.87 5.93
N PRO A 243 26.60 -14.04 4.82
CA PRO A 243 26.82 -15.36 4.20
C PRO A 243 27.46 -16.40 5.13
N ASP A 244 28.14 -15.98 6.19
CA ASP A 244 28.73 -16.82 7.23
C ASP A 244 27.74 -17.16 8.37
N GLY A 245 26.50 -16.68 8.28
CA GLY A 245 25.44 -16.87 9.26
C GLY A 245 25.48 -15.89 10.43
N PHE A 246 26.34 -14.86 10.38
CA PHE A 246 26.38 -13.84 11.41
C PHE A 246 25.11 -12.99 11.41
N ILE A 247 24.52 -12.80 12.60
CA ILE A 247 23.35 -11.94 12.83
C ILE A 247 23.76 -10.83 13.80
N ALA A 248 23.77 -9.59 13.32
CA ALA A 248 24.01 -8.43 14.16
C ALA A 248 22.90 -8.28 15.22
N GLY A 249 23.28 -8.24 16.50
CA GLY A 249 22.34 -8.07 17.61
C GLY A 249 21.63 -9.34 18.08
N LEU A 250 22.04 -10.53 17.62
CA LEU A 250 21.42 -11.82 18.00
C LEU A 250 21.27 -12.00 19.52
N ALA A 251 22.31 -11.69 20.30
CA ALA A 251 22.28 -11.83 21.76
C ALA A 251 21.14 -11.02 22.41
N ARG A 252 20.90 -9.79 21.94
CA ARG A 252 19.81 -8.94 22.43
C ARG A 252 18.44 -9.55 22.13
N MET A 253 18.29 -10.18 20.97
CA MET A 253 17.04 -10.81 20.57
C MET A 253 16.76 -12.08 21.40
N GLN A 254 17.80 -12.87 21.66
CA GLN A 254 17.75 -14.06 22.51
C GLN A 254 17.45 -13.72 23.98
N ASP A 255 18.03 -12.66 24.52
CA ASP A 255 17.73 -12.15 25.87
C ASP A 255 16.25 -11.75 26.02
N LEU A 256 15.59 -11.37 24.92
CA LEU A 256 14.17 -11.04 24.87
C LEU A 256 13.28 -12.27 24.64
N GLY A 257 13.87 -13.48 24.60
CA GLY A 257 13.17 -14.75 24.45
C GLY A 257 12.76 -15.07 23.01
N VAL A 258 13.46 -14.50 22.02
CA VAL A 258 13.23 -14.78 20.60
C VAL A 258 14.46 -15.46 20.02
N ASP A 259 14.25 -16.65 19.44
CA ASP A 259 15.30 -17.42 18.76
C ASP A 259 15.08 -17.34 17.23
N PRO A 260 15.78 -16.46 16.52
CA PRO A 260 15.55 -16.24 15.10
C PRO A 260 16.29 -17.25 14.23
N VAL A 261 15.73 -17.53 13.05
CA VAL A 261 16.38 -18.29 12.00
C VAL A 261 17.11 -17.34 11.05
N ALA A 262 18.39 -17.60 10.82
CA ALA A 262 19.22 -16.86 9.88
C ALA A 262 18.76 -17.09 8.44
N PHE A 263 18.58 -16.02 7.67
CA PHE A 263 18.43 -16.08 6.22
C PHE A 263 19.63 -15.39 5.56
N PRO A 264 20.61 -16.16 5.07
CA PRO A 264 21.82 -15.62 4.43
C PRO A 264 21.50 -15.07 3.04
N SER A 265 21.29 -13.75 2.93
CA SER A 265 21.09 -13.07 1.66
C SER A 265 21.36 -11.58 1.79
N SER A 266 21.88 -10.97 0.72
CA SER A 266 21.96 -9.51 0.59
C SER A 266 20.69 -8.87 0.02
N ALA A 267 19.62 -9.64 -0.21
CA ALA A 267 18.32 -9.10 -0.61
C ALA A 267 17.68 -8.30 0.54
N ASN A 268 16.79 -7.37 0.23
CA ASN A 268 16.09 -6.66 1.32
C ASN A 268 15.09 -7.58 2.02
N PRO A 269 14.74 -7.28 3.28
CA PRO A 269 13.76 -8.05 4.05
C PRO A 269 12.44 -8.31 3.31
N GLU A 270 11.92 -7.33 2.57
CA GLU A 270 10.68 -7.44 1.81
C GLU A 270 10.78 -8.52 0.72
N ASP A 271 11.88 -8.51 -0.02
CA ASP A 271 12.14 -9.47 -1.10
C ASP A 271 12.46 -10.85 -0.54
N MET A 272 13.19 -10.91 0.58
CA MET A 272 13.43 -12.16 1.30
C MET A 272 12.11 -12.80 1.74
N ALA A 273 11.13 -12.04 2.21
CA ALA A 273 9.82 -12.57 2.58
C ALA A 273 9.07 -13.15 1.38
N LEU A 274 9.14 -12.50 0.21
CA LEU A 274 8.57 -13.01 -1.03
C LEU A 274 9.27 -14.30 -1.50
N LEU A 275 10.61 -14.33 -1.46
CA LEU A 275 11.41 -15.52 -1.80
C LEU A 275 11.14 -16.68 -0.85
N LEU A 276 11.03 -16.40 0.45
CA LEU A 276 10.65 -17.37 1.48
C LEU A 276 9.27 -17.98 1.17
N ALA A 277 8.26 -17.14 0.91
CA ALA A 277 6.92 -17.61 0.59
C ALA A 277 6.91 -18.50 -0.68
N HIS A 278 7.62 -18.07 -1.72
CA HIS A 278 7.72 -18.81 -2.97
C HIS A 278 8.42 -20.16 -2.79
N ALA A 279 9.58 -20.19 -2.14
CA ALA A 279 10.36 -21.40 -1.91
C ALA A 279 9.62 -22.42 -1.02
N HIS A 280 8.76 -21.96 -0.10
CA HIS A 280 7.90 -22.80 0.72
C HIS A 280 6.59 -23.23 0.03
N GLY A 281 6.46 -22.98 -1.27
CA GLY A 281 5.39 -23.52 -2.12
C GLY A 281 4.05 -22.79 -2.00
N ALA A 282 4.06 -21.50 -1.70
CA ALA A 282 2.84 -20.67 -1.73
C ALA A 282 2.15 -20.75 -3.10
N ALA A 283 0.85 -21.00 -3.11
CA ALA A 283 0.04 -21.01 -4.34
C ALA A 283 -0.27 -19.59 -4.84
N LEU A 284 -0.34 -18.64 -3.90
CA LEU A 284 -0.59 -17.22 -4.17
C LEU A 284 0.10 -16.40 -3.07
N VAL A 285 0.79 -15.34 -3.46
CA VAL A 285 1.45 -14.38 -2.57
C VAL A 285 0.81 -13.01 -2.81
N VAL A 286 0.18 -12.45 -1.79
CA VAL A 286 -0.41 -11.11 -1.80
C VAL A 286 0.56 -10.14 -1.17
N ALA A 287 1.04 -9.17 -1.94
CA ALA A 287 1.95 -8.11 -1.49
C ALA A 287 1.16 -6.89 -0.98
N VAL A 288 1.45 -6.46 0.25
CA VAL A 288 0.84 -5.30 0.93
C VAL A 288 1.94 -4.33 1.34
N GLY A 289 1.80 -3.04 1.05
CA GLY A 289 2.80 -2.03 1.42
C GLY A 289 4.11 -2.07 0.62
N PHE A 290 4.16 -2.81 -0.49
CA PHE A 290 5.32 -2.84 -1.38
C PHE A 290 5.26 -1.67 -2.37
N ASP A 291 6.37 -0.96 -2.54
CA ASP A 291 6.49 0.08 -3.57
C ASP A 291 7.46 -0.38 -4.66
N ALA A 292 6.90 -0.92 -5.74
CA ALA A 292 7.63 -1.32 -6.93
C ALA A 292 7.32 -0.38 -8.11
N SER A 293 7.20 0.92 -7.84
CA SER A 293 6.98 1.93 -8.87
C SER A 293 8.31 2.45 -9.45
N LEU A 294 8.25 2.96 -10.68
CA LEU A 294 9.39 3.64 -11.31
C LEU A 294 9.79 4.90 -10.51
N GLY A 295 8.83 5.58 -9.88
CA GLY A 295 9.10 6.73 -9.01
C GLY A 295 9.89 6.33 -7.75
N GLY A 296 9.47 5.26 -7.07
CA GLY A 296 10.22 4.68 -5.94
C GLY A 296 11.60 4.14 -6.34
N PHE A 297 11.75 3.66 -7.58
CA PHE A 297 13.02 3.24 -8.17
C PHE A 297 13.98 4.42 -8.43
N LEU A 298 13.47 5.56 -8.88
CA LEU A 298 14.28 6.75 -9.17
C LEU A 298 14.55 7.58 -7.90
N ASP A 299 14.03 7.16 -6.73
CA ASP A 299 14.33 7.80 -5.46
C ASP A 299 15.71 7.38 -4.94
N ARG A 300 16.62 8.37 -4.82
CA ARG A 300 18.03 8.18 -4.45
C ARG A 300 18.21 7.38 -3.14
N GLY A 301 17.27 7.49 -2.20
CA GLY A 301 17.30 6.80 -0.90
C GLY A 301 17.09 5.29 -0.95
N ARG A 302 16.62 4.71 -2.08
CA ARG A 302 16.37 3.27 -2.24
C ARG A 302 17.33 2.58 -3.20
N SER A 303 18.33 3.28 -3.73
CA SER A 303 19.23 2.79 -4.80
C SER A 303 19.92 1.44 -4.53
N GLY A 304 20.11 1.05 -3.25
CA GLY A 304 20.68 -0.25 -2.87
C GLY A 304 19.69 -1.42 -2.81
N SER A 305 18.39 -1.14 -2.62
CA SER A 305 17.35 -2.15 -2.40
C SER A 305 16.72 -2.63 -3.73
N ILE A 306 16.89 -1.87 -4.79
CA ILE A 306 16.10 -1.99 -6.01
C ILE A 306 16.34 -3.26 -6.85
N PRO A 307 17.58 -3.77 -7.02
CA PRO A 307 17.80 -4.96 -7.84
C PRO A 307 17.05 -6.19 -7.35
N SER A 308 17.01 -6.43 -6.04
CA SER A 308 16.33 -7.58 -5.46
C SER A 308 14.82 -7.49 -5.67
N THR A 309 14.23 -6.30 -5.60
CA THR A 309 12.78 -6.11 -5.78
C THR A 309 12.32 -6.49 -7.18
N PHE A 310 13.03 -6.03 -8.20
CA PHE A 310 12.67 -6.34 -9.58
C PHE A 310 12.87 -7.83 -9.89
N LEU A 311 14.01 -8.40 -9.51
CA LEU A 311 14.35 -9.80 -9.79
C LEU A 311 13.48 -10.78 -9.02
N THR A 312 13.11 -10.45 -7.78
CA THR A 312 12.21 -11.27 -6.97
C THR A 312 10.81 -11.28 -7.56
N ARG A 313 10.28 -10.12 -7.99
CA ARG A 313 8.99 -10.07 -8.71
C ARG A 313 9.02 -10.91 -9.99
N LEU A 314 10.11 -10.83 -10.77
CA LEU A 314 10.28 -11.68 -11.95
C LEU A 314 10.31 -13.18 -11.59
N ARG A 315 10.95 -13.56 -10.48
CA ARG A 315 11.02 -14.95 -10.02
C ARG A 315 9.65 -15.47 -9.58
N LEU A 316 8.89 -14.69 -8.83
CA LEU A 316 7.54 -15.10 -8.39
C LEU A 316 6.55 -15.15 -9.57
N GLY A 317 6.69 -14.25 -10.54
CA GLY A 317 5.86 -14.23 -11.74
C GLY A 317 4.36 -14.19 -11.41
N PRO A 318 3.54 -15.12 -11.94
CA PRO A 318 2.09 -15.08 -11.76
C PRO A 318 1.61 -15.42 -10.35
N THR A 319 2.49 -15.93 -9.46
CA THR A 319 2.07 -16.23 -8.08
C THR A 319 1.97 -14.98 -7.22
N LEU A 320 2.54 -13.84 -7.66
CA LEU A 320 2.52 -12.58 -6.92
C LEU A 320 1.38 -11.69 -7.39
N VAL A 321 0.59 -11.17 -6.47
CA VAL A 321 -0.50 -10.24 -6.73
C VAL A 321 -0.45 -9.10 -5.71
N ASP A 322 -0.57 -7.86 -6.16
CA ASP A 322 -0.63 -6.70 -5.26
C ASP A 322 -2.01 -6.59 -4.59
N ALA A 323 -2.04 -6.18 -3.33
CA ALA A 323 -3.27 -6.03 -2.55
C ALA A 323 -4.39 -5.19 -3.20
N PRO A 324 -4.12 -4.09 -3.92
CA PRO A 324 -5.16 -3.32 -4.58
C PRO A 324 -5.90 -4.15 -5.66
N ALA A 325 -5.21 -5.07 -6.33
CA ALA A 325 -5.81 -5.98 -7.29
C ALA A 325 -6.72 -7.01 -6.59
N VAL A 326 -6.29 -7.53 -5.44
CA VAL A 326 -7.12 -8.41 -4.59
C VAL A 326 -8.38 -7.67 -4.15
N LEU A 327 -8.25 -6.43 -3.67
CA LEU A 327 -9.38 -5.61 -3.22
C LEU A 327 -10.36 -5.27 -4.35
N ALA A 328 -9.85 -5.02 -5.57
CA ALA A 328 -10.70 -4.76 -6.73
C ALA A 328 -11.51 -6.01 -7.18
N LEU A 329 -10.92 -7.20 -7.05
CA LEU A 329 -11.56 -8.47 -7.41
C LEU A 329 -12.42 -9.03 -6.27
N TYR A 330 -12.11 -8.67 -5.03
CA TYR A 330 -12.87 -9.04 -3.84
C TYR A 330 -14.18 -8.25 -3.79
N ARG A 331 -15.18 -8.71 -4.52
CA ARG A 331 -16.57 -8.27 -4.33
C ARG A 331 -17.17 -9.03 -3.15
N SER A 332 -17.74 -8.28 -2.20
CA SER A 332 -18.43 -8.84 -1.05
C SER A 332 -19.47 -9.86 -1.49
N ARG A 333 -19.35 -11.11 -1.01
CA ARG A 333 -20.43 -12.07 -1.13
C ARG A 333 -21.57 -11.63 -0.21
N VAL A 334 -22.80 -11.88 -0.67
CA VAL A 334 -24.05 -11.52 0.00
C VAL A 334 -23.96 -11.86 1.49
N SER A 335 -24.20 -10.87 2.35
CA SER A 335 -24.11 -11.05 3.80
C SER A 335 -24.95 -12.25 4.23
N ILE A 336 -24.41 -13.10 5.10
CA ILE A 336 -25.16 -14.21 5.72
C ILE A 336 -26.45 -13.68 6.33
N TRP A 337 -26.44 -12.45 6.87
CA TRP A 337 -27.66 -11.80 7.36
C TRP A 337 -28.68 -11.52 6.28
N THR A 338 -28.27 -11.16 5.07
CA THR A 338 -29.18 -11.02 3.92
C THR A 338 -29.78 -12.37 3.55
N LEU A 339 -29.00 -13.46 3.58
CA LEU A 339 -29.52 -14.81 3.32
C LEU A 339 -30.48 -15.26 4.44
N VAL A 340 -30.14 -15.02 5.70
CA VAL A 340 -31.01 -15.32 6.85
C VAL A 340 -32.29 -14.49 6.78
N MET A 341 -32.21 -13.20 6.50
CA MET A 341 -33.37 -12.32 6.34
C MET A 341 -34.24 -12.76 5.16
N LEU A 342 -33.64 -13.24 4.05
CA LEU A 342 -34.38 -13.82 2.94
C LEU A 342 -35.14 -15.08 3.38
N VAL A 343 -34.47 -16.00 4.09
CA VAL A 343 -35.11 -17.23 4.61
C VAL A 343 -36.24 -16.87 5.58
N VAL A 344 -36.01 -15.93 6.50
CA VAL A 344 -37.02 -15.45 7.44
C VAL A 344 -38.19 -14.79 6.70
N ALA A 345 -37.93 -13.98 5.68
CA ALA A 345 -38.97 -13.36 4.88
C ALA A 345 -39.82 -14.40 4.14
N VAL A 346 -39.20 -15.43 3.55
CA VAL A 346 -39.91 -16.55 2.90
C VAL A 346 -40.76 -17.31 3.92
N LEU A 347 -40.21 -17.64 5.09
CA LEU A 347 -40.95 -18.32 6.17
C LEU A 347 -42.13 -17.47 6.68
N ALA A 348 -41.90 -16.18 6.93
CA ALA A 348 -42.94 -15.26 7.36
C ALA A 348 -44.05 -15.14 6.31
N THR A 349 -43.70 -15.04 5.03
CA THR A 349 -44.67 -15.00 3.94
C THR A 349 -45.47 -16.29 3.85
N ALA A 350 -44.82 -17.46 4.00
CA ALA A 350 -45.50 -18.75 4.02
C ALA A 350 -46.49 -18.88 5.20
N VAL A 351 -46.10 -18.40 6.39
CA VAL A 351 -46.96 -18.39 7.58
C VAL A 351 -48.18 -17.50 7.36
N VAL A 352 -47.98 -16.27 6.86
CA VAL A 352 -49.09 -15.33 6.58
C VAL A 352 -50.04 -15.89 5.52
N ALA A 353 -49.51 -16.45 4.43
CA ALA A 353 -50.32 -17.06 3.37
C ALA A 353 -51.18 -18.21 3.89
N ALA A 354 -50.61 -19.11 4.70
CA ALA A 354 -51.34 -20.25 5.24
C ALA A 354 -52.36 -19.88 6.32
N LEU A 355 -52.13 -18.80 7.08
CA LEU A 355 -53.15 -18.22 7.97
C LEU A 355 -54.31 -17.59 7.18
N ALA A 356 -54.02 -16.84 6.12
CA ALA A 356 -55.04 -16.19 5.28
C ALA A 356 -55.91 -17.20 4.51
N LEU A 357 -55.35 -18.34 4.12
CA LEU A 357 -56.06 -19.42 3.41
C LEU A 357 -56.84 -20.36 4.35
N GLY A 358 -56.86 -20.12 5.67
CA GLY A 358 -57.61 -20.95 6.63
C GLY A 358 -56.98 -22.33 6.90
N ALA A 359 -55.75 -22.56 6.47
CA ALA A 359 -55.02 -23.82 6.59
C ALA A 359 -54.20 -23.94 7.89
N GLY A 360 -54.62 -23.24 8.95
CA GLY A 360 -53.94 -23.18 10.26
C GLY A 360 -53.58 -24.54 10.88
N PRO A 361 -54.47 -25.57 10.87
CA PRO A 361 -54.15 -26.88 11.44
C PRO A 361 -53.04 -27.64 10.68
N SER A 362 -52.97 -27.48 9.37
CA SER A 362 -51.96 -28.09 8.50
C SER A 362 -50.57 -27.47 8.67
N LEU A 363 -50.49 -26.19 9.04
CA LEU A 363 -49.24 -25.48 9.34
C LEU A 363 -48.58 -26.02 10.62
N VAL A 364 -49.38 -26.34 11.64
CA VAL A 364 -48.90 -26.95 12.90
C VAL A 364 -48.33 -28.34 12.64
N LEU A 365 -48.97 -29.13 11.77
CA LEU A 365 -48.47 -30.44 11.39
C LEU A 365 -47.12 -30.34 10.65
N LEU A 366 -46.99 -29.37 9.74
CA LEU A 366 -45.78 -29.13 8.95
C LEU A 366 -44.61 -28.59 9.79
N LEU A 367 -44.89 -27.76 10.80
CA LEU A 367 -43.89 -27.31 11.78
C LEU A 367 -43.44 -28.45 12.69
N GLN A 368 -44.35 -29.35 13.10
CA GLN A 368 -43.99 -30.52 13.89
C GLN A 368 -43.17 -31.54 13.08
N THR A 369 -43.54 -31.83 11.83
CA THR A 369 -42.77 -32.75 10.97
C THR A 369 -41.46 -32.14 10.50
N GLY A 370 -41.45 -30.86 10.15
CA GLY A 370 -40.24 -30.12 9.77
C GLY A 370 -39.26 -29.99 10.94
N GLY A 371 -39.76 -29.69 12.14
CA GLY A 371 -38.94 -29.66 13.36
C GLY A 371 -38.28 -31.00 13.66
N GLN A 372 -39.02 -32.11 13.51
CA GLN A 372 -38.43 -33.44 13.68
C GLN A 372 -37.42 -33.82 12.58
N ALA A 373 -37.63 -33.37 11.34
CA ALA A 373 -36.67 -33.59 10.25
C ALA A 373 -35.36 -32.81 10.47
N VAL A 374 -35.43 -31.58 10.98
CA VAL A 374 -34.23 -30.77 11.30
C VAL A 374 -33.47 -31.36 12.50
N VAL A 375 -34.19 -31.83 13.52
CA VAL A 375 -33.56 -32.51 14.67
C VAL A 375 -32.94 -33.85 14.26
N ALA A 376 -33.59 -34.60 13.36
CA ALA A 376 -33.04 -35.84 12.80
C ALA A 376 -31.80 -35.58 11.93
N TRP A 377 -31.79 -34.51 11.14
CA TRP A 377 -30.62 -34.12 10.36
C TRP A 377 -29.47 -33.64 11.25
N ALA A 378 -29.74 -32.80 12.25
CA ALA A 378 -28.74 -32.33 13.20
C ALA A 378 -28.10 -33.47 14.00
N THR A 379 -28.91 -34.46 14.43
CA THR A 379 -28.40 -35.64 15.13
C THR A 379 -27.60 -36.58 14.21
N ALA A 380 -27.96 -36.68 12.92
CA ALA A 380 -27.18 -37.42 11.93
C ALA A 380 -25.82 -36.76 11.64
N VAL A 381 -25.77 -35.43 11.52
CA VAL A 381 -24.55 -34.66 11.30
C VAL A 381 -23.61 -34.72 12.51
N VAL A 382 -24.14 -34.68 13.74
CA VAL A 382 -23.33 -34.85 14.96
C VAL A 382 -22.74 -36.27 15.03
N ARG A 383 -23.47 -37.29 14.57
CA ARG A 383 -22.95 -38.67 14.52
C ARG A 383 -21.84 -38.87 13.49
N SER A 384 -21.87 -38.15 12.36
CA SER A 384 -20.83 -38.25 11.32
C SER A 384 -19.55 -37.47 11.64
N VAL A 385 -19.54 -36.66 12.71
CA VAL A 385 -18.38 -35.86 13.14
C VAL A 385 -17.67 -36.47 14.36
N VAL A 386 -18.31 -37.39 15.07
CA VAL A 386 -17.79 -38.02 16.31
C VAL A 386 -17.42 -39.51 16.11
N GLY A 387 -17.59 -40.05 14.91
CA GLY A 387 -17.01 -41.33 14.47
C GLY A 387 -15.95 -41.08 13.41
#